data_AF-A0A7N0TDG0-F1
#
_entry.id   AF-A0A7N0TDG0-F1
#
_cell.length_a   1.000
_cell.length_b   1.000
_cell.length_c   1.000
_cell.angle_alpha   90.00
_cell.angle_beta   90.00
_cell.angle_gamma   90.00
#
_symmetry.space_group_name_H-M   'P 1'
#
loop_
_entity.id
_entity.type
_entity.pdbx_description
1 polymer ?
#
loop_
_entity_poly.entity_id
_entity_poly.type
_entity_poly.pdbx_seq_one_letter_code
_entity_poly.pdbx_strand_id
1 'polypeptide(L)'
;MTDGSEASDSTAACARCGKPAKLQCPKCLELKLPRQNSAFCTQECFSASWSSHKSVHLKAKLSAVSSNEEGWQYCLQKGQSRTSKMPNFDWTGTLRPFPISRKRTLPPHIVLPDWAIDGTPKIEPNSHWQHVVEIKTPEQIERMREACRIGREVLDAAARIIRPGVTTDEIDRVVHEATIAAGAYPSPLNYYFFPKSCCTSVNEVICHGIPDARKLEDGDIVNVDVSVYYNGFHGDLNETFFVGNVDDESRKLVQCTYECLEKAIAIVKPGVRFREIGEVINRHASMSGLSVIILWTWYWRAIPLCAKHPSLWKEQSSWRHESWADIYDRAND
;
A
#
# COMPACT_ATOMS: atom_id res chain seq x y z
N MET A 1 40.47 33.69 43.54
CA MET A 1 39.40 33.22 44.44
C MET A 1 38.31 32.68 43.55
N THR A 2 37.96 31.41 43.73
CA THR A 2 36.81 30.79 43.07
C THR A 2 35.54 31.27 43.74
N ASP A 3 34.54 31.66 42.96
CA ASP A 3 33.16 31.61 43.44
C ASP A 3 32.31 30.95 42.35
N GLY A 4 31.63 29.87 42.74
CA GLY A 4 30.93 28.98 41.82
C GLY A 4 29.44 29.15 41.98
N SER A 5 28.74 29.48 40.91
CA SER A 5 27.27 29.47 40.90
C SER A 5 26.77 28.04 41.06
N GLU A 6 26.38 27.66 42.28
CA GLU A 6 25.79 26.36 42.59
C GLU A 6 24.50 26.15 41.77
N ALA A 7 24.53 25.26 40.79
CA ALA A 7 23.33 24.78 40.14
C ALA A 7 22.61 23.82 41.11
N SER A 8 21.37 24.14 41.48
CA SER A 8 20.56 23.38 42.43
C SER A 8 20.38 21.92 41.97
N ASP A 9 21.06 20.97 42.64
CA ASP A 9 20.93 19.54 42.35
C ASP A 9 19.55 19.04 42.78
N SER A 10 18.61 19.03 41.83
CA SER A 10 17.27 18.48 42.07
C SER A 10 17.37 16.97 42.27
N THR A 11 17.40 16.53 43.54
CA THR A 11 17.54 15.12 43.90
C THR A 11 16.37 14.31 43.34
N ALA A 12 16.58 13.67 42.18
CA ALA A 12 15.56 12.87 41.53
C ALA A 12 15.14 11.70 42.43
N ALA A 13 13.84 11.44 42.51
CA ALA A 13 13.29 10.30 43.22
C ALA A 13 13.46 9.01 42.38
N CYS A 14 13.66 7.88 43.05
CA CYS A 14 13.73 6.57 42.42
C CYS A 14 12.36 6.21 41.83
N ALA A 15 12.30 5.97 40.52
CA ALA A 15 11.07 5.69 39.78
C ALA A 15 10.30 4.43 40.26
N ARG A 16 10.92 3.58 41.09
CA ARG A 16 10.30 2.41 41.73
C ARG A 16 9.85 2.63 43.18
N CYS A 17 10.61 3.37 43.98
CA CYS A 17 10.44 3.38 45.45
C CYS A 17 10.57 4.76 46.13
N GLY A 18 10.63 5.85 45.36
CA GLY A 18 10.63 7.22 45.87
C GLY A 18 11.92 7.70 46.56
N LYS A 19 12.80 6.79 46.99
CA LYS A 19 14.09 7.14 47.64
C LYS A 19 15.00 7.98 46.72
N PRO A 20 15.87 8.85 47.26
CA PRO A 20 16.83 9.62 46.45
C PRO A 20 17.65 8.75 45.51
N ALA A 21 17.72 9.12 44.23
CA ALA A 21 18.28 8.31 43.16
C ALA A 21 19.58 8.90 42.58
N LYS A 22 20.64 8.10 42.61
CA LYS A 22 21.97 8.46 42.08
C LYS A 22 22.28 7.83 40.72
N LEU A 23 21.58 6.76 40.35
CA LEU A 23 21.73 6.08 39.05
C LEU A 23 20.66 6.55 38.08
N GLN A 24 20.93 6.51 36.78
CA GLN A 24 19.96 6.79 35.72
C GLN A 24 20.06 5.73 34.61
N CYS A 25 18.93 5.38 33.97
CA CYS A 25 18.94 4.41 32.88
C CYS A 25 19.81 4.90 31.69
N PRO A 26 20.82 4.13 31.23
CA PRO A 26 21.68 4.55 30.12
C PRO A 26 20.93 4.85 28.82
N LYS A 27 19.87 4.08 28.52
CA LYS A 27 19.05 4.31 27.32
C LYS A 27 18.17 5.56 27.43
N CYS A 28 17.77 5.96 28.64
CA CYS A 28 17.10 7.25 28.85
C CYS A 28 18.06 8.43 28.70
N LEU A 29 19.31 8.29 29.11
CA LEU A 29 20.37 9.28 28.87
C LEU A 29 20.63 9.45 27.36
N GLU A 30 20.78 8.34 26.63
CA GLU A 30 20.93 8.32 25.17
C GLU A 30 19.74 9.00 24.46
N LEU A 31 18.51 8.72 24.90
CA LEU A 31 17.27 9.31 24.38
C LEU A 31 16.94 10.70 24.94
N LYS A 32 17.85 11.32 25.72
CA LYS A 32 17.68 12.65 26.37
C LYS A 32 16.38 12.80 27.18
N LEU A 33 15.91 11.72 27.81
CA LEU A 33 14.65 11.71 28.56
C LEU A 33 14.81 12.32 29.97
N PRO A 34 13.76 12.95 30.54
CA PRO A 34 13.81 13.55 31.87
C PRO A 34 14.29 12.58 32.96
N ARG A 35 15.20 13.07 33.83
CA ARG A 35 15.81 12.27 34.91
C ARG A 35 14.78 11.80 35.93
N GLN A 36 13.72 12.58 36.17
CA GLN A 36 12.66 12.32 37.15
C GLN A 36 11.97 10.95 36.94
N ASN A 37 11.81 10.49 35.69
CA ASN A 37 11.17 9.21 35.36
C ASN A 37 12.16 8.12 34.92
N SER A 38 13.47 8.37 35.08
CA SER A 38 14.54 7.46 34.64
C SER A 38 15.65 7.24 35.67
N ALA A 39 15.50 7.78 36.89
CA ALA A 39 16.44 7.64 37.98
C ALA A 39 16.09 6.47 38.93
N PHE A 40 17.12 5.80 39.44
CA PHE A 40 17.04 4.65 40.35
C PHE A 40 18.04 4.78 41.51
N CYS A 41 17.67 4.27 42.70
CA CYS A 41 18.55 4.31 43.88
C CYS A 41 19.60 3.20 43.90
N THR A 42 19.30 2.03 43.33
CA THR A 42 20.21 0.86 43.24
C THR A 42 19.96 0.05 41.97
N GLN A 43 20.88 -0.86 41.63
CA GLN A 43 20.78 -1.71 40.45
C GLN A 43 19.61 -2.71 40.54
N GLU A 44 19.29 -3.19 41.73
CA GLU A 44 18.15 -4.10 41.98
C GLU A 44 16.83 -3.37 41.73
N CYS A 45 16.75 -2.08 42.08
CA CYS A 45 15.58 -1.25 41.78
C CYS A 45 15.41 -0.99 40.29
N PHE A 46 16.51 -0.84 39.53
CA PHE A 46 16.48 -0.76 38.07
C PHE A 46 16.00 -2.08 37.44
N SER A 47 16.66 -3.20 37.75
CA SER A 47 16.33 -4.52 37.19
C SER A 47 14.89 -4.94 37.49
N ALA A 48 14.42 -4.75 38.73
CA ALA A 48 13.05 -5.10 39.10
C ALA A 48 11.99 -4.15 38.51
N SER A 49 12.37 -2.94 38.09
CA SER A 49 11.49 -2.01 37.38
C SER A 49 11.58 -2.15 35.86
N TRP A 50 12.46 -2.99 35.31
CA TRP A 50 12.74 -3.04 33.87
C TRP A 50 11.52 -3.40 33.03
N SER A 51 10.67 -4.31 33.52
CA SER A 51 9.45 -4.77 32.83
C SER A 51 8.48 -3.64 32.51
N SER A 52 8.31 -2.68 33.43
CA SER A 52 7.48 -1.49 33.25
C SER A 52 8.25 -0.32 32.62
N HIS A 53 9.51 -0.08 33.04
CA HIS A 53 10.31 1.05 32.62
C HIS A 53 10.67 1.01 31.12
N LYS A 54 10.90 -0.18 30.53
CA LYS A 54 11.16 -0.31 29.08
C LYS A 54 10.03 0.26 28.20
N SER A 55 8.79 0.34 28.72
CA SER A 55 7.67 0.96 28.01
C SER A 55 7.86 2.47 27.81
N VAL A 56 8.61 3.14 28.69
CA VAL A 56 8.98 4.56 28.54
C VAL A 56 9.88 4.76 27.32
N HIS A 57 10.73 3.79 26.99
CA HIS A 57 11.63 3.87 25.83
C HIS A 57 10.85 3.65 24.54
N LEU A 58 9.88 2.73 24.55
CA LEU A 58 8.94 2.54 23.44
C LEU A 58 8.08 3.79 23.22
N LYS A 59 7.52 4.37 24.29
CA LYS A 59 6.77 5.63 24.22
C LYS A 59 7.65 6.78 23.71
N ALA A 60 8.89 6.89 24.17
CA ALA A 60 9.85 7.89 23.70
C ALA A 60 10.18 7.73 22.20
N LYS A 61 10.35 6.49 21.74
CA LYS A 61 10.56 6.18 20.31
C LYS A 61 9.33 6.54 19.48
N LEU A 62 8.12 6.25 19.99
CA LEU A 62 6.86 6.61 19.35
C LEU A 62 6.59 8.13 19.37
N SER A 63 6.99 8.84 20.44
CA SER A 63 6.87 10.29 20.51
C SER A 63 7.89 11.01 19.64
N ALA A 64 9.12 10.50 19.51
CA ALA A 64 10.09 11.01 18.56
C ALA A 64 9.64 10.82 17.08
N VAL A 65 8.82 9.80 16.81
CA VAL A 65 8.15 9.58 15.51
C VAL A 65 6.96 10.53 15.30
N SER A 66 6.42 11.16 16.34
CA SER A 66 5.30 12.12 16.23
C SER A 66 5.65 13.59 16.49
N SER A 67 6.89 13.90 16.91
CA SER A 67 7.33 15.25 17.26
C SER A 67 8.39 15.85 16.32
N ASN A 68 8.31 15.56 15.02
CA ASN A 68 9.01 16.31 13.97
C ASN A 68 8.06 16.64 12.82
N GLU A 69 8.24 17.84 12.25
CA GLU A 69 7.53 18.32 11.08
C GLU A 69 7.88 17.49 9.85
N GLU A 70 6.98 16.62 9.39
CA GLU A 70 7.15 15.94 8.10
C GLU A 70 5.85 15.98 7.30
N GLY A 71 5.89 16.80 6.24
CA GLY A 71 4.87 16.90 5.20
C GLY A 71 4.86 15.66 4.30
N TRP A 72 4.49 15.85 3.03
CA TRP A 72 4.46 14.74 2.09
C TRP A 72 5.89 14.31 1.75
N GLN A 73 6.13 13.01 1.65
CA GLN A 73 7.48 12.42 1.47
C GLN A 73 7.47 11.35 0.39
N TYR A 74 8.60 11.19 -0.31
CA TYR A 74 8.76 10.12 -1.29
C TYR A 74 8.75 8.75 -0.61
N CYS A 75 8.27 7.76 -1.36
CA CYS A 75 8.16 6.37 -0.94
C CYS A 75 9.44 5.62 -1.28
N LEU A 76 10.05 4.92 -0.31
CA LEU A 76 11.21 4.05 -0.51
C LEU A 76 10.92 2.63 -0.02
N GLN A 77 11.78 1.69 -0.41
CA GLN A 77 11.88 0.33 0.15
C GLN A 77 10.50 -0.35 0.36
N LYS A 78 9.80 -0.57 -0.75
CA LYS A 78 8.48 -1.24 -0.82
C LYS A 78 7.37 -0.58 0.01
N GLY A 79 7.54 0.69 0.41
CA GLY A 79 6.58 1.43 1.25
C GLY A 79 6.96 1.51 2.73
N GLN A 80 8.06 0.87 3.12
CA GLN A 80 8.51 0.79 4.52
C GLN A 80 9.26 2.04 5.00
N SER A 81 9.89 2.80 4.10
CA SER A 81 10.69 3.99 4.46
C SER A 81 10.31 5.23 3.63
N ARG A 82 10.72 6.39 4.13
CA ARG A 82 10.37 7.72 3.62
C ARG A 82 11.61 8.59 3.47
N THR A 83 11.55 9.54 2.54
CA THR A 83 12.58 10.56 2.36
C THR A 83 11.97 11.86 1.83
N SER A 84 12.59 12.99 2.15
CA SER A 84 12.29 14.29 1.56
C SER A 84 12.97 14.52 0.20
N LYS A 85 13.97 13.70 -0.15
CA LYS A 85 14.71 13.81 -1.42
C LYS A 85 14.10 12.89 -2.48
N MET A 86 13.90 13.39 -3.69
CA MET A 86 13.43 12.57 -4.81
C MET A 86 14.41 11.40 -5.05
N PRO A 87 13.92 10.16 -5.24
CA PRO A 87 14.74 9.02 -5.63
C PRO A 87 15.56 9.31 -6.90
N ASN A 88 16.83 8.90 -6.91
CA ASN A 88 17.60 8.85 -8.14
C ASN A 88 17.27 7.56 -8.89
N PHE A 89 16.84 7.69 -10.15
CA PHE A 89 16.49 6.57 -11.02
C PHE A 89 16.47 7.03 -12.49
N ASP A 90 16.74 6.12 -13.43
CA ASP A 90 16.72 6.37 -14.87
C ASP A 90 15.30 6.13 -15.43
N TRP A 91 14.44 7.14 -15.29
CA TRP A 91 13.05 7.10 -15.72
C TRP A 91 12.91 6.93 -17.25
N THR A 92 12.03 6.01 -17.67
CA THR A 92 11.79 5.68 -19.08
C THR A 92 10.95 6.71 -19.85
N GLY A 93 10.29 7.63 -19.15
CA GLY A 93 9.36 8.61 -19.72
C GLY A 93 9.45 9.99 -19.07
N THR A 94 8.40 10.78 -19.17
CA THR A 94 8.34 12.15 -18.63
C THR A 94 7.78 12.19 -17.20
N LEU A 95 6.98 11.20 -16.81
CA LEU A 95 6.37 11.14 -15.49
C LEU A 95 7.42 10.97 -14.39
N ARG A 96 7.22 11.63 -13.25
CA ARG A 96 8.05 11.51 -12.05
C ARG A 96 7.15 11.26 -10.85
N PRO A 97 7.59 10.50 -9.85
CA PRO A 97 6.87 10.39 -8.60
C PRO A 97 6.87 11.75 -7.91
N PHE A 98 5.79 12.03 -7.20
CA PHE A 98 5.72 13.14 -6.27
C PHE A 98 5.82 12.61 -4.82
N PRO A 99 6.06 13.49 -3.83
CA PRO A 99 5.91 13.10 -2.44
C PRO A 99 4.47 12.62 -2.18
N ILE A 100 4.27 11.71 -1.22
CA ILE A 100 2.94 11.15 -0.91
C ILE A 100 2.49 11.51 0.51
N SER A 101 1.18 11.65 0.73
CA SER A 101 0.64 11.93 2.06
C SER A 101 0.75 10.70 2.99
N ARG A 102 0.61 10.90 4.30
CA ARG A 102 0.69 9.82 5.30
C ARG A 102 -0.35 8.71 5.04
N LYS A 103 -0.03 7.47 5.41
CA LYS A 103 -0.97 6.33 5.31
C LYS A 103 -2.24 6.64 6.11
N ARG A 104 -3.41 6.51 5.48
CA ARG A 104 -4.71 6.81 6.09
C ARG A 104 -5.10 5.74 7.14
N THR A 105 -5.92 6.14 8.11
CA THR A 105 -6.30 5.31 9.26
C THR A 105 -7.73 4.79 9.15
N LEU A 106 -7.93 3.53 9.53
CA LEU A 106 -9.23 2.86 9.49
C LEU A 106 -9.96 2.94 10.85
N PRO A 107 -11.30 3.02 10.86
CA PRO A 107 -12.09 2.83 12.07
C PRO A 107 -11.92 1.41 12.67
N PRO A 108 -11.96 1.25 14.01
CA PRO A 108 -11.76 -0.06 14.65
C PRO A 108 -12.80 -1.16 14.35
N HIS A 109 -13.94 -0.80 13.73
CA HIS A 109 -15.01 -1.74 13.41
C HIS A 109 -14.86 -2.40 12.03
N ILE A 110 -13.94 -1.92 11.18
CA ILE A 110 -13.69 -2.51 9.86
C ILE A 110 -12.98 -3.86 10.05
N VAL A 111 -13.50 -4.91 9.40
CA VAL A 111 -12.89 -6.24 9.41
C VAL A 111 -11.59 -6.20 8.60
N LEU A 112 -10.50 -6.62 9.21
CA LEU A 112 -9.16 -6.52 8.63
C LEU A 112 -8.71 -7.84 7.97
N PRO A 113 -8.04 -7.81 6.79
CA PRO A 113 -7.31 -8.96 6.26
C PRO A 113 -6.02 -9.24 7.06
N ASP A 114 -5.41 -10.40 6.86
CA ASP A 114 -4.29 -10.90 7.69
C ASP A 114 -2.99 -10.09 7.54
N TRP A 115 -2.83 -9.29 6.48
CA TRP A 115 -1.69 -8.36 6.26
C TRP A 115 -1.92 -6.94 6.78
N ALA A 116 -3.12 -6.59 7.23
CA ALA A 116 -3.49 -5.18 7.48
C ALA A 116 -2.60 -4.46 8.50
N ILE A 117 -2.01 -5.21 9.43
CA ILE A 117 -1.18 -4.69 10.53
C ILE A 117 0.32 -4.69 10.18
N ASP A 118 0.86 -5.82 9.72
CA ASP A 118 2.30 -6.05 9.53
C ASP A 118 2.75 -6.12 8.06
N GLY A 119 1.82 -5.88 7.14
CA GLY A 119 2.03 -5.80 5.71
C GLY A 119 2.31 -7.13 5.02
N THR A 120 2.24 -8.25 5.74
CA THR A 120 2.64 -9.56 5.25
C THR A 120 1.41 -10.47 5.12
N PRO A 121 0.98 -10.85 3.90
CA PRO A 121 -0.06 -11.85 3.72
C PRO A 121 0.52 -13.23 4.08
N LYS A 122 -0.08 -13.88 5.08
CA LYS A 122 0.42 -15.11 5.71
C LYS A 122 -0.29 -16.33 5.16
N ILE A 123 -1.59 -16.19 4.92
CA ILE A 123 -2.43 -17.31 4.51
C ILE A 123 -2.34 -17.51 2.98
N GLU A 124 -2.20 -16.46 2.18
CA GLU A 124 -2.05 -16.54 0.72
C GLU A 124 -0.89 -17.46 0.27
N PRO A 125 0.37 -17.28 0.71
CA PRO A 125 1.50 -18.04 0.15
C PRO A 125 1.45 -19.53 0.49
N ASN A 126 0.73 -19.88 1.55
CA ASN A 126 0.57 -21.24 2.05
C ASN A 126 -0.77 -21.88 1.63
N SER A 127 -1.56 -21.20 0.81
CA SER A 127 -2.89 -21.65 0.41
C SER A 127 -2.81 -22.74 -0.66
N HIS A 128 -3.53 -23.85 -0.48
CA HIS A 128 -3.65 -24.88 -1.52
C HIS A 128 -4.29 -24.36 -2.83
N TRP A 129 -5.02 -23.25 -2.77
CA TRP A 129 -5.57 -22.56 -3.94
C TRP A 129 -4.50 -21.94 -4.85
N GLN A 130 -3.24 -21.86 -4.41
CA GLN A 130 -2.07 -21.56 -5.24
C GLN A 130 -1.89 -22.57 -6.40
N HIS A 131 -2.41 -23.79 -6.23
CA HIS A 131 -2.23 -24.90 -7.18
C HIS A 131 -3.54 -25.48 -7.75
N VAL A 132 -4.69 -25.15 -7.14
CA VAL A 132 -6.01 -25.67 -7.52
C VAL A 132 -7.00 -24.52 -7.70
N VAL A 133 -7.93 -24.63 -8.64
CA VAL A 133 -9.03 -23.66 -8.81
C VAL A 133 -10.15 -24.02 -7.83
N GLU A 134 -10.52 -23.07 -6.97
CA GLU A 134 -11.64 -23.23 -6.02
C GLU A 134 -12.99 -23.20 -6.76
N ILE A 135 -13.84 -24.19 -6.50
CA ILE A 135 -15.25 -24.17 -6.91
C ILE A 135 -16.05 -23.54 -5.77
N LYS A 136 -16.61 -22.36 -6.02
CA LYS A 136 -17.33 -21.58 -5.01
C LYS A 136 -18.72 -22.16 -4.71
N THR A 137 -19.11 -22.16 -3.45
CA THR A 137 -20.50 -22.45 -3.04
C THR A 137 -21.42 -21.26 -3.37
N PRO A 138 -22.75 -21.45 -3.44
CA PRO A 138 -23.69 -20.34 -3.68
C PRO A 138 -23.57 -19.18 -2.66
N GLU A 139 -23.31 -19.48 -1.39
CA GLU A 139 -23.11 -18.45 -0.34
C GLU A 139 -21.83 -17.64 -0.59
N GLN A 140 -20.74 -18.31 -0.97
CA GLN A 140 -19.49 -17.62 -1.30
C GLN A 140 -19.69 -16.72 -2.53
N ILE A 141 -20.41 -17.19 -3.56
CA ILE A 141 -20.73 -16.39 -4.76
C ILE A 141 -21.52 -15.14 -4.39
N GLU A 142 -22.47 -15.22 -3.45
CA GLU A 142 -23.24 -14.04 -3.04
C GLU A 142 -22.38 -13.02 -2.28
N ARG A 143 -21.50 -13.48 -1.39
CA ARG A 143 -20.52 -12.62 -0.70
C ARG A 143 -19.53 -11.97 -1.67
N MET A 144 -19.15 -12.69 -2.74
CA MET A 144 -18.36 -12.13 -3.85
C MET A 144 -19.11 -11.04 -4.62
N ARG A 145 -20.39 -11.25 -4.96
CA ARG A 145 -21.22 -10.25 -5.65
C ARG A 145 -21.28 -8.95 -4.86
N GLU A 146 -21.49 -9.04 -3.56
CA GLU A 146 -21.57 -7.87 -2.69
C GLU A 146 -20.24 -7.12 -2.59
N ALA A 147 -19.11 -7.83 -2.44
CA ALA A 147 -17.78 -7.21 -2.47
C ALA A 147 -17.49 -6.53 -3.83
N CYS A 148 -17.84 -7.16 -4.95
CA CYS A 148 -17.70 -6.55 -6.28
C CYS A 148 -18.64 -5.35 -6.50
N ARG A 149 -19.87 -5.37 -5.97
CA ARG A 149 -20.80 -4.23 -6.00
C ARG A 149 -20.22 -3.03 -5.26
N ILE A 150 -19.70 -3.24 -4.06
CA ILE A 150 -19.01 -2.19 -3.29
C ILE A 150 -17.80 -1.67 -4.07
N GLY A 151 -16.99 -2.55 -4.68
CA GLY A 151 -15.87 -2.14 -5.53
C GLY A 151 -16.30 -1.20 -6.66
N ARG A 152 -17.36 -1.54 -7.40
CA ARG A 152 -17.94 -0.69 -8.45
C ARG A 152 -18.35 0.69 -7.93
N GLU A 153 -19.08 0.74 -6.83
CA GLU A 153 -19.56 2.00 -6.24
C GLU A 153 -18.41 2.91 -5.77
N VAL A 154 -17.31 2.31 -5.30
CA VAL A 154 -16.07 3.00 -4.95
C VAL A 154 -15.32 3.50 -6.19
N LEU A 155 -15.22 2.70 -7.26
CA LEU A 155 -14.63 3.13 -8.53
C LEU A 155 -15.45 4.26 -9.18
N ASP A 156 -16.78 4.20 -9.11
CA ASP A 156 -17.66 5.29 -9.55
C ASP A 156 -17.47 6.57 -8.72
N ALA A 157 -17.15 6.45 -7.44
CA ALA A 157 -16.81 7.60 -6.60
C ALA A 157 -15.49 8.25 -7.02
N ALA A 158 -14.47 7.45 -7.34
CA ALA A 158 -13.21 7.93 -7.90
C ALA A 158 -13.43 8.61 -9.26
N ALA A 159 -14.13 7.96 -10.19
CA ALA A 159 -14.39 8.45 -11.53
C ALA A 159 -15.01 9.86 -11.55
N ARG A 160 -15.96 10.14 -10.65
CA ARG A 160 -16.65 11.45 -10.52
C ARG A 160 -15.73 12.64 -10.21
N ILE A 161 -14.51 12.42 -9.74
CA ILE A 161 -13.56 13.51 -9.42
C ILE A 161 -12.39 13.63 -10.40
N ILE A 162 -12.28 12.75 -11.39
CA ILE A 162 -11.18 12.78 -12.37
C ILE A 162 -11.34 13.97 -13.30
N ARG A 163 -10.41 14.93 -13.21
CA ARG A 163 -10.32 16.16 -14.02
C ARG A 163 -8.93 16.81 -13.85
N PRO A 164 -8.52 17.71 -14.75
CA PRO A 164 -7.27 18.45 -14.58
C PRO A 164 -7.19 19.16 -13.22
N GLY A 165 -6.00 19.14 -12.62
CA GLY A 165 -5.69 19.81 -11.35
C GLY A 165 -5.98 19.01 -10.08
N VAL A 166 -6.72 17.90 -10.15
CA VAL A 166 -6.94 16.96 -9.03
C VAL A 166 -5.72 16.07 -8.86
N THR A 167 -5.30 15.81 -7.63
CA THR A 167 -4.17 14.93 -7.31
C THR A 167 -4.56 13.47 -7.24
N THR A 168 -3.63 12.57 -7.52
CA THR A 168 -3.86 11.12 -7.35
C THR A 168 -4.08 10.77 -5.87
N ASP A 169 -3.47 11.46 -4.91
CA ASP A 169 -3.77 11.32 -3.47
C ASP A 169 -5.21 11.76 -3.10
N GLU A 170 -5.79 12.75 -3.78
CA GLU A 170 -7.21 13.10 -3.62
C GLU A 170 -8.14 11.99 -4.14
N ILE A 171 -7.74 11.26 -5.19
CA ILE A 171 -8.43 10.06 -5.66
C ILE A 171 -8.35 8.93 -4.62
N ASP A 172 -7.16 8.65 -4.07
CA ASP A 172 -6.99 7.71 -2.96
C ASP A 172 -7.83 8.11 -1.73
N ARG A 173 -7.94 9.39 -1.43
CA ARG A 173 -8.80 9.87 -0.33
C ARG A 173 -10.26 9.49 -0.56
N VAL A 174 -10.79 9.73 -1.76
CA VAL A 174 -12.18 9.39 -2.11
C VAL A 174 -12.39 7.87 -2.11
N VAL A 175 -11.46 7.08 -2.65
CA VAL A 175 -11.53 5.62 -2.61
C VAL A 175 -11.53 5.11 -1.17
N HIS A 176 -10.63 5.62 -0.33
CA HIS A 176 -10.52 5.25 1.09
C HIS A 176 -11.80 5.56 1.87
N GLU A 177 -12.31 6.79 1.75
CA GLU A 177 -13.52 7.25 2.43
C GLU A 177 -14.76 6.48 1.97
N ALA A 178 -14.93 6.25 0.66
CA ALA A 178 -16.04 5.47 0.11
C ALA A 178 -16.00 4.00 0.55
N THR A 179 -14.80 3.39 0.57
CA THR A 179 -14.62 1.99 1.01
C THR A 179 -15.00 1.83 2.50
N ILE A 180 -14.57 2.77 3.35
CA ILE A 180 -14.95 2.79 4.77
C ILE A 180 -16.45 3.03 4.96
N ALA A 181 -17.05 3.94 4.18
CA ALA A 181 -18.48 4.22 4.24
C ALA A 181 -19.35 3.00 3.89
N ALA A 182 -18.84 2.11 3.03
CA ALA A 182 -19.44 0.82 2.70
C ALA A 182 -19.15 -0.29 3.73
N GLY A 183 -18.43 0.00 4.83
CA GLY A 183 -18.05 -0.98 5.85
C GLY A 183 -16.94 -1.95 5.42
N ALA A 184 -16.22 -1.64 4.34
CA ALA A 184 -15.17 -2.48 3.76
C ALA A 184 -13.76 -1.97 4.11
N TYR A 185 -12.77 -2.83 3.85
CA TYR A 185 -11.34 -2.51 3.95
C TYR A 185 -10.75 -2.32 2.53
N PRO A 186 -9.98 -1.26 2.24
CA PRO A 186 -9.32 -1.11 0.95
C PRO A 186 -8.13 -2.08 0.85
N SER A 187 -8.28 -3.17 0.10
CA SER A 187 -7.36 -4.32 0.10
C SER A 187 -5.90 -3.98 -0.21
N PRO A 188 -5.58 -3.08 -1.16
CA PRO A 188 -4.21 -2.64 -1.41
C PRO A 188 -3.52 -2.03 -0.19
N LEU A 189 -4.27 -1.45 0.75
CA LEU A 189 -3.71 -0.78 1.91
C LEU A 189 -2.84 -1.76 2.73
N ASN A 190 -1.59 -1.38 2.91
CA ASN A 190 -0.57 -2.17 3.59
C ASN A 190 -0.22 -3.52 2.93
N TYR A 191 -0.86 -3.95 1.83
CA TYR A 191 -0.55 -5.23 1.18
C TYR A 191 0.88 -5.22 0.61
N TYR A 192 1.74 -6.13 1.08
CA TYR A 192 3.20 -6.05 0.89
C TYR A 192 3.77 -4.64 1.15
N PHE A 193 3.27 -3.99 2.20
CA PHE A 193 3.62 -2.62 2.63
C PHE A 193 3.18 -1.49 1.68
N PHE A 194 2.35 -1.77 0.66
CA PHE A 194 1.81 -0.75 -0.24
C PHE A 194 1.10 0.37 0.54
N PRO A 195 1.42 1.65 0.30
CA PRO A 195 1.15 2.71 1.27
C PRO A 195 -0.22 3.39 1.14
N LYS A 196 -1.03 3.00 0.15
CA LYS A 196 -2.27 3.67 -0.27
C LYS A 196 -3.41 2.66 -0.45
N SER A 197 -4.62 3.18 -0.66
CA SER A 197 -5.89 2.43 -0.65
C SER A 197 -6.30 1.92 -2.03
N CYS A 198 -5.74 2.50 -3.08
CA CYS A 198 -5.92 2.15 -4.49
C CYS A 198 -4.61 2.33 -5.26
N CYS A 199 -4.55 1.87 -6.50
CA CYS A 199 -3.49 2.28 -7.43
C CYS A 199 -4.03 3.37 -8.38
N THR A 200 -3.15 4.28 -8.79
CA THR A 200 -3.43 5.33 -9.78
C THR A 200 -2.29 5.36 -10.78
N SER A 201 -2.52 4.81 -11.97
CA SER A 201 -1.48 4.56 -12.97
C SER A 201 -1.70 5.51 -14.15
N VAL A 202 -0.87 6.55 -14.25
CA VAL A 202 -0.98 7.62 -15.25
C VAL A 202 -0.04 7.36 -16.42
N ASN A 203 -0.52 7.57 -17.65
CA ASN A 203 0.25 7.54 -18.90
C ASN A 203 1.15 6.30 -19.03
N GLU A 204 2.48 6.44 -18.97
CA GLU A 204 3.43 5.33 -19.12
C GLU A 204 3.48 4.34 -17.93
N VAL A 205 2.77 4.62 -16.83
CA VAL A 205 2.67 3.70 -15.70
C VAL A 205 1.69 2.57 -16.05
N ILE A 206 2.22 1.38 -16.29
CA ILE A 206 1.44 0.18 -16.65
C ILE A 206 0.45 -0.22 -15.54
N CYS A 207 0.92 -0.22 -14.28
CA CYS A 207 0.13 -0.64 -13.11
C CYS A 207 0.80 -0.19 -11.81
N HIS A 208 0.12 -0.39 -10.68
CA HIS A 208 0.64 -0.17 -9.33
C HIS A 208 1.23 1.23 -9.07
N GLY A 209 0.79 2.25 -9.80
CA GLY A 209 1.13 3.64 -9.51
C GLY A 209 0.66 4.02 -8.11
N ILE A 210 1.54 4.61 -7.30
CA ILE A 210 1.23 5.01 -5.92
C ILE A 210 0.61 6.41 -5.92
N PRO A 211 -0.62 6.59 -5.38
CA PRO A 211 -1.21 7.90 -5.16
C PRO A 211 -0.29 8.89 -4.42
N ASP A 212 -0.07 10.05 -5.02
CA ASP A 212 0.94 11.06 -4.67
C ASP A 212 0.44 12.50 -4.92
N ALA A 213 1.34 13.50 -4.75
CA ALA A 213 0.99 14.91 -4.95
C ALA A 213 0.90 15.35 -6.42
N ARG A 214 1.06 14.44 -7.41
CA ARG A 214 0.94 14.82 -8.82
C ARG A 214 -0.51 15.20 -9.11
N LYS A 215 -0.69 16.40 -9.64
CA LYS A 215 -1.95 16.82 -10.26
C LYS A 215 -2.08 16.20 -11.64
N LEU A 216 -3.25 15.69 -11.96
CA LEU A 216 -3.60 15.27 -13.31
C LEU A 216 -3.61 16.48 -14.26
N GLU A 217 -3.14 16.29 -15.48
CA GLU A 217 -3.00 17.31 -16.51
C GLU A 217 -4.02 17.08 -17.63
N ASP A 218 -4.41 18.14 -18.37
CA ASP A 218 -5.31 17.98 -19.52
C ASP A 218 -4.59 17.18 -20.62
N GLY A 219 -5.19 16.07 -21.04
CA GLY A 219 -4.58 15.11 -21.95
C GLY A 219 -3.99 13.85 -21.30
N ASP A 220 -3.90 13.78 -19.95
CA ASP A 220 -3.52 12.52 -19.27
C ASP A 220 -4.56 11.41 -19.53
N ILE A 221 -4.09 10.16 -19.53
CA ILE A 221 -4.91 8.98 -19.23
C ILE A 221 -4.54 8.44 -17.85
N VAL A 222 -5.53 8.06 -17.04
CA VAL A 222 -5.30 7.52 -15.70
C VAL A 222 -6.15 6.28 -15.44
N ASN A 223 -5.49 5.17 -15.15
CA ASN A 223 -6.13 3.97 -14.62
C ASN A 223 -6.28 4.11 -13.09
N VAL A 224 -7.48 3.82 -12.57
CA VAL A 224 -7.73 3.73 -11.13
C VAL A 224 -8.11 2.29 -10.79
N ASP A 225 -7.35 1.68 -9.89
CA ASP A 225 -7.47 0.26 -9.52
C ASP A 225 -7.96 0.11 -8.08
N VAL A 226 -9.11 -0.55 -7.92
CA VAL A 226 -9.90 -0.61 -6.68
C VAL A 226 -10.17 -2.06 -6.33
N SER A 227 -9.55 -2.51 -5.24
CA SER A 227 -9.88 -3.80 -4.61
C SER A 227 -10.39 -3.60 -3.18
N VAL A 228 -11.58 -4.09 -2.86
CA VAL A 228 -12.21 -3.96 -1.53
C VAL A 228 -12.35 -5.32 -0.86
N TYR A 229 -12.11 -5.38 0.45
CA TYR A 229 -12.33 -6.56 1.28
C TYR A 229 -13.56 -6.34 2.15
N TYR A 230 -14.57 -7.17 1.95
CA TYR A 230 -15.84 -7.10 2.66
C TYR A 230 -16.31 -8.50 3.05
N ASN A 231 -16.68 -8.68 4.32
CA ASN A 231 -17.18 -9.95 4.87
C ASN A 231 -16.37 -11.19 4.45
N GLY A 232 -15.03 -11.10 4.47
CA GLY A 232 -14.14 -12.23 4.14
C GLY A 232 -13.96 -12.51 2.65
N PHE A 233 -14.34 -11.59 1.75
CA PHE A 233 -14.17 -11.71 0.31
C PHE A 233 -13.61 -10.42 -0.30
N HIS A 234 -12.85 -10.56 -1.39
CA HIS A 234 -12.37 -9.43 -2.17
C HIS A 234 -13.20 -9.24 -3.44
N GLY A 235 -13.55 -7.98 -3.74
CA GLY A 235 -13.98 -7.53 -5.07
C GLY A 235 -12.89 -6.66 -5.67
N ASP A 236 -12.61 -6.80 -6.95
CA ASP A 236 -11.46 -6.20 -7.63
C ASP A 236 -11.81 -5.78 -9.06
N LEU A 237 -11.47 -4.55 -9.44
CA LEU A 237 -11.70 -3.96 -10.76
C LEU A 237 -10.90 -2.66 -10.96
N ASN A 238 -10.61 -2.35 -12.23
CA ASN A 238 -10.04 -1.07 -12.63
C ASN A 238 -10.61 -0.59 -13.97
N GLU A 239 -10.56 0.72 -14.19
CA GLU A 239 -10.90 1.38 -15.45
C GLU A 239 -9.89 2.49 -15.74
N THR A 240 -9.65 2.76 -17.04
CA THR A 240 -8.82 3.88 -17.50
C THR A 240 -9.67 5.03 -17.97
N PHE A 241 -9.46 6.20 -17.37
CA PHE A 241 -10.22 7.41 -17.58
C PHE A 241 -9.41 8.45 -18.35
N PHE A 242 -10.11 9.27 -19.15
CA PHE A 242 -9.54 10.43 -19.83
C PHE A 242 -9.57 11.65 -18.91
N VAL A 243 -8.45 12.36 -18.79
CA VAL A 243 -8.38 13.61 -18.05
C VAL A 243 -8.57 14.77 -19.03
N GLY A 244 -9.82 15.22 -19.16
CA GLY A 244 -10.17 16.30 -20.08
C GLY A 244 -9.98 15.91 -21.55
N ASN A 245 -9.19 16.68 -22.31
CA ASN A 245 -9.06 16.52 -23.77
C ASN A 245 -7.86 15.67 -24.17
N VAL A 246 -8.06 14.34 -24.18
CA VAL A 246 -7.04 13.39 -24.68
C VAL A 246 -6.98 13.34 -26.22
N ASP A 247 -5.81 13.00 -26.76
CA ASP A 247 -5.55 12.80 -28.18
C ASP A 247 -6.16 11.48 -28.73
N ASP A 248 -6.11 11.30 -30.06
CA ASP A 248 -6.70 10.14 -30.75
C ASP A 248 -5.94 8.81 -30.52
N GLU A 249 -4.63 8.85 -30.23
CA GLU A 249 -3.83 7.66 -29.94
C GLU A 249 -4.18 7.12 -28.54
N SER A 250 -4.26 8.02 -27.56
CA SER A 250 -4.77 7.76 -26.21
C SER A 250 -6.20 7.21 -26.21
N ARG A 251 -7.10 7.77 -27.04
CA ARG A 251 -8.47 7.24 -27.24
C ARG A 251 -8.45 5.83 -27.81
N LYS A 252 -7.67 5.60 -28.86
CA LYS A 252 -7.52 4.29 -29.51
C LYS A 252 -6.94 3.24 -28.56
N LEU A 253 -5.96 3.59 -27.73
CA LEU A 253 -5.35 2.72 -26.72
C LEU A 253 -6.38 2.26 -25.69
N VAL A 254 -7.11 3.20 -25.08
CA VAL A 254 -8.12 2.88 -24.05
C VAL A 254 -9.27 2.07 -24.64
N GLN A 255 -9.77 2.45 -25.83
CA GLN A 255 -10.83 1.71 -26.54
C GLN A 255 -10.39 0.27 -26.86
N CYS A 256 -9.20 0.08 -27.44
CA CYS A 256 -8.70 -1.27 -27.77
C CYS A 256 -8.49 -2.13 -26.51
N THR A 257 -8.04 -1.53 -25.41
CA THR A 257 -7.89 -2.22 -24.12
C THR A 257 -9.23 -2.72 -23.57
N TYR A 258 -10.27 -1.87 -23.64
CA TYR A 258 -11.63 -2.28 -23.26
C TYR A 258 -12.21 -3.37 -24.18
N GLU A 259 -12.00 -3.26 -25.49
CA GLU A 259 -12.41 -4.29 -26.45
C GLU A 259 -11.67 -5.63 -26.25
N CYS A 260 -10.40 -5.60 -25.84
CA CYS A 260 -9.65 -6.80 -25.45
C CYS A 260 -10.32 -7.50 -24.26
N LEU A 261 -10.72 -6.73 -23.23
CA LEU A 261 -11.41 -7.24 -22.05
C LEU A 261 -12.78 -7.84 -22.40
N GLU A 262 -13.61 -7.13 -23.15
CA GLU A 262 -14.93 -7.61 -23.57
C GLU A 262 -14.84 -8.90 -24.40
N LYS A 263 -13.90 -8.99 -25.34
CA LYS A 263 -13.67 -10.21 -26.14
C LYS A 263 -13.15 -11.37 -25.30
N ALA A 264 -12.33 -11.10 -24.29
CA ALA A 264 -11.88 -12.09 -23.33
C ALA A 264 -13.03 -12.62 -22.47
N ILE A 265 -13.88 -11.74 -21.92
CA ILE A 265 -15.05 -12.11 -21.12
C ILE A 265 -16.03 -12.95 -21.94
N ALA A 266 -16.28 -12.58 -23.20
CA ALA A 266 -17.22 -13.29 -24.08
C ALA A 266 -16.87 -14.76 -24.35
N ILE A 267 -15.62 -15.20 -24.15
CA ILE A 267 -15.24 -16.62 -24.27
C ILE A 267 -15.27 -17.40 -22.94
N VAL A 268 -15.45 -16.74 -21.79
CA VAL A 268 -15.40 -17.41 -20.48
C VAL A 268 -16.61 -18.31 -20.26
N LYS A 269 -16.40 -19.63 -20.36
CA LYS A 269 -17.40 -20.68 -20.08
C LYS A 269 -16.73 -22.01 -19.74
N PRO A 270 -17.44 -22.98 -19.12
CA PRO A 270 -16.89 -24.30 -18.85
C PRO A 270 -16.28 -24.98 -20.08
N GLY A 271 -15.09 -25.56 -19.91
CA GLY A 271 -14.33 -26.25 -20.97
C GLY A 271 -13.32 -25.40 -21.74
N VAL A 272 -13.39 -24.07 -21.66
CA VAL A 272 -12.38 -23.16 -22.26
C VAL A 272 -11.13 -23.13 -21.39
N ARG A 273 -9.93 -23.17 -22.01
CA ARG A 273 -8.66 -23.12 -21.26
C ARG A 273 -8.25 -21.68 -20.98
N PHE A 274 -7.72 -21.42 -19.79
CA PHE A 274 -7.22 -20.07 -19.42
C PHE A 274 -6.25 -19.45 -20.42
N ARG A 275 -5.42 -20.24 -21.12
CA ARG A 275 -4.49 -19.71 -22.15
C ARG A 275 -5.19 -19.07 -23.35
N GLU A 276 -6.41 -19.53 -23.68
CA GLU A 276 -7.20 -19.05 -24.81
C GLU A 276 -7.63 -17.59 -24.62
N ILE A 277 -7.71 -17.12 -23.36
CA ILE A 277 -7.94 -15.71 -23.00
C ILE A 277 -6.78 -14.82 -23.50
N GLY A 278 -5.54 -15.21 -23.23
CA GLY A 278 -4.36 -14.48 -23.68
C GLY A 278 -4.22 -14.47 -25.21
N GLU A 279 -4.58 -15.57 -25.87
CA GLU A 279 -4.60 -15.68 -27.34
C GLU A 279 -5.62 -14.71 -27.97
N VAL A 280 -6.81 -14.53 -27.37
CA VAL A 280 -7.83 -13.58 -27.83
C VAL A 280 -7.38 -12.13 -27.64
N ILE A 281 -6.89 -11.77 -26.45
CA ILE A 281 -6.40 -10.43 -26.13
C ILE A 281 -5.25 -10.04 -27.07
N ASN A 282 -4.23 -10.89 -27.18
CA ASN A 282 -3.06 -10.61 -28.00
C ASN A 282 -3.39 -10.45 -29.48
N ARG A 283 -4.36 -11.22 -30.00
CA ARG A 283 -4.82 -11.08 -31.38
C ARG A 283 -5.47 -9.72 -31.63
N HIS A 284 -6.36 -9.28 -30.73
CA HIS A 284 -7.06 -7.99 -30.90
C HIS A 284 -6.09 -6.80 -30.78
N ALA A 285 -5.26 -6.79 -29.74
CA ALA A 285 -4.23 -5.76 -29.55
C ALA A 285 -3.28 -5.66 -30.76
N SER A 286 -2.75 -6.80 -31.23
CA SER A 286 -1.83 -6.84 -32.38
C SER A 286 -2.48 -6.31 -33.67
N MET A 287 -3.75 -6.65 -33.92
CA MET A 287 -4.50 -6.13 -35.08
C MET A 287 -4.74 -4.62 -35.01
N SER A 288 -4.79 -4.04 -33.81
CA SER A 288 -4.88 -2.59 -33.61
C SER A 288 -3.52 -1.88 -33.64
N GLY A 289 -2.41 -2.60 -33.76
CA GLY A 289 -1.04 -2.06 -33.73
C GLY A 289 -0.48 -1.83 -32.33
N LEU A 290 -1.04 -2.49 -31.31
CA LEU A 290 -0.65 -2.41 -29.90
C LEU A 290 0.00 -3.72 -29.44
N SER A 291 0.80 -3.64 -28.36
CA SER A 291 1.43 -4.80 -27.73
C SER A 291 0.74 -5.16 -26.40
N VAL A 292 0.93 -6.41 -25.95
CA VAL A 292 0.45 -6.89 -24.65
C VAL A 292 1.64 -7.02 -23.70
N ILE A 293 1.49 -6.50 -22.47
CA ILE A 293 2.51 -6.63 -21.43
C ILE A 293 2.54 -8.07 -20.90
N ILE A 294 3.70 -8.71 -20.95
CA ILE A 294 3.88 -10.13 -20.54
C ILE A 294 4.39 -10.31 -19.09
N LEU A 295 4.91 -9.26 -18.46
CA LEU A 295 5.45 -9.28 -17.08
C LEU A 295 4.35 -9.46 -16.02
N TRP A 296 3.13 -8.99 -16.32
CA TRP A 296 2.03 -8.95 -15.36
C TRP A 296 0.89 -9.85 -15.81
N THR A 297 0.48 -10.78 -14.94
CA THR A 297 -0.79 -11.50 -15.06
C THR A 297 -1.60 -11.28 -13.79
N TRP A 298 -2.74 -10.61 -13.93
CA TRP A 298 -3.59 -10.24 -12.81
C TRP A 298 -4.42 -11.43 -12.32
N TYR A 299 -4.41 -11.64 -11.01
CA TYR A 299 -5.35 -12.50 -10.31
C TYR A 299 -5.66 -11.89 -8.95
N TRP A 300 -6.85 -11.31 -8.79
CA TRP A 300 -7.56 -11.41 -7.52
C TRP A 300 -8.57 -12.54 -7.67
N ARG A 301 -8.30 -13.67 -7.02
CA ARG A 301 -9.36 -14.65 -6.79
C ARG A 301 -10.11 -14.17 -5.56
N ALA A 302 -11.44 -14.11 -5.63
CA ALA A 302 -12.27 -13.79 -4.48
C ALA A 302 -12.35 -14.98 -3.50
N ILE A 303 -11.21 -15.27 -2.90
CA ILE A 303 -10.97 -16.09 -1.72
C ILE A 303 -11.00 -15.10 -0.53
N PRO A 304 -11.06 -15.54 0.73
CA PRO A 304 -10.58 -14.74 1.88
C PRO A 304 -9.08 -14.36 1.81
N LEU A 305 -8.46 -14.31 0.63
CA LEU A 305 -7.01 -14.20 0.39
C LEU A 305 -6.72 -13.47 -0.93
N CYS A 306 -5.64 -12.69 -0.94
CA CYS A 306 -4.95 -12.28 -2.17
C CYS A 306 -4.16 -13.47 -2.78
N ALA A 307 -3.54 -13.34 -3.95
CA ALA A 307 -3.37 -14.50 -4.84
C ALA A 307 -2.10 -14.65 -5.70
N LYS A 308 -1.97 -15.90 -6.18
CA LYS A 308 -1.13 -16.50 -7.23
C LYS A 308 -1.72 -17.91 -7.53
N HIS A 309 -1.32 -18.69 -8.53
CA HIS A 309 -0.65 -18.43 -9.82
C HIS A 309 -1.07 -19.55 -10.80
N PRO A 310 -1.33 -19.33 -12.10
CA PRO A 310 -1.64 -20.41 -13.05
C PRO A 310 -0.37 -21.15 -13.48
N SER A 311 0.15 -22.03 -12.62
CA SER A 311 1.46 -22.68 -12.80
C SER A 311 1.47 -23.80 -13.86
N LEU A 312 1.45 -23.42 -15.14
CA LEU A 312 1.71 -24.30 -16.28
C LEU A 312 2.76 -23.76 -17.28
N TRP A 313 3.54 -22.75 -16.88
CA TRP A 313 4.67 -22.23 -17.64
C TRP A 313 6.00 -22.49 -16.90
N LYS A 314 6.35 -23.77 -16.72
CA LYS A 314 7.70 -24.19 -16.31
C LYS A 314 8.58 -24.35 -17.55
N GLU A 315 9.09 -23.23 -18.06
CA GLU A 315 10.39 -23.09 -18.77
C GLU A 315 10.47 -21.72 -19.44
N GLN A 316 10.85 -20.69 -18.68
CA GLN A 316 11.92 -19.73 -19.00
C GLN A 316 11.92 -18.57 -18.00
N SER A 317 13.13 -18.20 -17.56
CA SER A 317 13.47 -17.12 -16.64
C SER A 317 12.92 -17.20 -15.20
N SER A 318 13.73 -16.74 -14.26
CA SER A 318 13.43 -16.66 -12.84
C SER A 318 12.73 -15.34 -12.51
N TRP A 319 11.41 -15.37 -12.34
CA TRP A 319 10.63 -14.16 -12.09
C TRP A 319 10.71 -13.70 -10.63
N ARG A 320 11.18 -12.47 -10.42
CA ARG A 320 11.01 -11.72 -9.17
C ARG A 320 9.81 -10.78 -9.31
N HIS A 321 9.12 -10.49 -8.21
CA HIS A 321 8.19 -9.36 -8.17
C HIS A 321 8.99 -8.07 -8.32
N GLU A 322 8.73 -7.28 -9.36
CA GLU A 322 9.37 -5.97 -9.54
C GLU A 322 8.34 -4.84 -9.37
N SER A 323 8.32 -4.27 -8.16
CA SER A 323 7.62 -3.02 -7.86
C SER A 323 8.51 -1.80 -8.18
N TRP A 324 7.94 -0.59 -8.11
CA TRP A 324 8.70 0.67 -8.12
C TRP A 324 9.86 0.73 -7.10
N ALA A 325 9.86 -0.10 -6.06
CA ALA A 325 10.97 -0.20 -5.12
C ALA A 325 12.05 -1.22 -5.51
N ASP A 326 11.71 -2.29 -6.24
CA ASP A 326 12.70 -3.23 -6.81
C ASP A 326 13.49 -2.57 -7.96
N ILE A 327 12.91 -1.53 -8.54
CA ILE A 327 13.56 -0.60 -9.47
C ILE A 327 14.60 0.27 -8.73
N TYR A 328 14.34 0.69 -7.49
CA TYR A 328 15.22 1.57 -6.70
C TYR A 328 16.49 0.86 -6.21
N ASP A 329 16.40 -0.41 -5.81
CA ASP A 329 17.55 -1.17 -5.31
C ASP A 329 18.64 -1.31 -6.40
N ARG A 330 18.25 -1.51 -7.67
CA ARG A 330 19.18 -1.58 -8.82
C ARG A 330 19.85 -0.25 -9.20
N ALA A 331 19.40 0.88 -8.65
CA ALA A 331 20.02 2.20 -8.90
C ALA A 331 21.05 2.59 -7.84
N ASN A 332 21.30 1.73 -6.83
CA ASN A 332 22.20 1.98 -5.70
C ASN A 332 23.21 0.84 -5.46
N ASP A 333 23.25 -0.17 -6.34
CA ASP A 333 24.28 -1.22 -6.44
C ASP A 333 25.23 -0.94 -7.62
#